data_AF-A0A520WT17-F1
#
_entry.id   AF-A0A520WT17-F1
#
_cell.length_a   1.000
_cell.length_b   1.000
_cell.length_c   1.000
_cell.angle_alpha   90.00
_cell.angle_beta   90.00
_cell.angle_gamma   90.00
#
_symmetry.space_group_name_H-M   'P 1'
#
loop_
_entity.id
_entity.type
_entity.pdbx_description
1 polymer ?
#
loop_
_entity_poly.entity_id
_entity_poly.type
_entity_poly.pdbx_seq_one_letter_code
_entity_poly.pdbx_strand_id
1 'polypeptide(L)' 'MILSDRTIRELLAAGRIVIDPLDQQDIQPSSVDLHLDNRFRVFLNHTRRVIDVKQDQT' A
#
# COMPACT_ATOMS: atom_id res chain seq x y z
N MET A 1 10.54 3.65 15.78
CA MET A 1 11.29 4.78 15.16
C MET A 1 10.54 5.19 13.91
N ILE A 2 10.33 6.48 13.68
CA ILE A 2 9.71 7.02 12.46
C ILE A 2 10.84 7.62 11.60
N LEU A 3 10.77 7.42 10.28
CA LEU A 3 11.78 7.95 9.35
C LEU A 3 11.42 9.39 8.99
N SER A 4 12.40 10.29 9.00
CA SER A 4 12.22 11.62 8.42
C SER A 4 12.20 11.56 6.89
N ASP A 5 11.64 12.57 6.25
CA ASP A 5 11.71 12.83 4.81
C ASP A 5 13.12 12.64 4.23
N ARG A 6 14.14 13.19 4.90
CA ARG A 6 15.55 13.04 4.52
C ARG A 6 15.96 11.57 4.49
N THR A 7 15.63 10.84 5.56
CA THR A 7 15.99 9.42 5.67
C THR A 7 15.22 8.58 4.64
N ILE A 8 13.95 8.91 4.40
CA ILE A 8 13.14 8.28 3.36
C ILE A 8 13.80 8.47 1.99
N ARG A 9 14.21 9.69 1.64
CA ARG A 9 14.91 10.01 0.38
C ARG A 9 16.23 9.25 0.25
N GLU A 10 17.03 9.18 1.31
CA GLU A 10 18.29 8.43 1.33
C GLU A 10 18.06 6.92 1.07
N LEU A 11 17.03 6.33 1.69
CA LEU A 11 16.72 4.90 1.52
C LEU A 11 16.11 4.58 0.14
N LEU A 12 15.32 5.48 -0.42
CA LEU A 12 14.81 5.40 -1.79
C LEU A 12 15.98 5.47 -2.79
N ALA A 13 16.89 6.43 -2.62
CA ALA A 13 18.07 6.59 -3.47
C ALA A 13 19.03 5.38 -3.38
N ALA A 14 19.15 4.79 -2.19
CA ALA A 14 19.94 3.57 -1.97
C ALA A 14 19.25 2.29 -2.47
N GLY A 15 18.01 2.37 -2.99
CA GLY A 15 17.22 1.23 -3.44
C GLY A 15 16.83 0.25 -2.33
N ARG A 16 16.93 0.66 -1.06
CA ARG A 16 16.55 -0.15 0.10
C ARG A 16 15.05 -0.17 0.32
N ILE A 17 14.38 0.91 -0.09
CA ILE A 17 12.94 1.02 -0.22
C ILE A 17 12.67 1.34 -1.69
N VAL A 18 11.69 0.66 -2.29
CA VAL A 18 11.27 0.91 -3.67
C VAL A 18 9.79 1.25 -3.65
N ILE A 19 9.46 2.39 -4.25
CA ILE A 19 8.09 2.83 -4.52
C ILE A 19 8.06 3.11 -6.01
N ASP A 20 7.20 2.39 -6.73
CA ASP A 20 7.09 2.50 -8.18
C ASP A 20 5.61 2.41 -8.60
N PRO A 21 5.04 3.49 -9.18
CA PRO A 21 5.64 4.80 -9.39
C PRO A 21 5.76 5.62 -8.09
N LEU A 22 6.75 6.52 -8.03
CA LEU A 22 6.89 7.50 -6.94
C LEU A 22 6.76 8.93 -7.50
N ASP A 23 5.85 9.73 -6.94
CA ASP A 23 5.86 11.18 -7.08
C ASP A 23 6.67 11.80 -5.93
N GLN A 24 7.57 12.73 -6.24
CA GLN A 24 8.38 13.42 -5.24
C GLN A 24 7.55 14.36 -4.35
N GLN A 25 6.37 14.76 -4.81
CA GLN A 25 5.41 15.59 -4.06
C GLN A 25 4.72 14.82 -2.93
N ASP A 26 4.65 13.49 -3.03
CA ASP A 26 4.00 12.64 -2.03
C ASP A 26 4.89 12.42 -0.79
N ILE A 27 6.17 12.82 -0.83
CA ILE A 27 7.08 12.69 0.30
C ILE A 27 6.82 13.81 1.33
N GLN A 28 6.28 13.41 2.47
CA GLN A 28 5.96 14.26 3.62
C GLN A 28 7.07 14.22 4.68
N PRO A 29 7.06 15.09 5.72
CA PRO A 29 8.13 15.17 6.73
C PRO A 29 8.49 13.85 7.42
N SER A 30 7.54 12.90 7.47
CA SER A 30 7.77 11.58 8.08
C SER A 30 6.90 10.46 7.51
N SER A 31 6.41 10.62 6.27
CA SER A 31 5.56 9.65 5.58
C SER A 31 5.67 9.82 4.06
N VAL A 32 5.07 8.92 3.30
CA VAL A 32 4.86 9.06 1.85
C VAL A 32 3.38 8.81 1.58
N ASP A 33 2.71 9.76 0.95
CA ASP A 33 1.31 9.62 0.54
C ASP A 33 1.20 8.55 -0.56
N LEU A 34 0.10 7.79 -0.56
CA LEU A 34 -0.15 6.74 -1.55
C LEU A 34 -1.44 7.03 -2.31
N HIS A 35 -1.47 6.58 -3.57
CA HIS A 35 -2.64 6.70 -4.43
C HIS A 35 -3.47 5.41 -4.44
N LEU A 36 -4.78 5.58 -4.56
CA LEU A 36 -5.73 4.48 -4.69
C LEU A 36 -5.64 3.89 -6.11
N ASP A 37 -5.53 2.56 -6.20
CA ASP A 37 -5.60 1.86 -7.47
C ASP A 37 -7.07 1.73 -7.97
N ASN A 38 -7.24 1.42 -9.26
CA ASN A 38 -8.56 1.27 -9.88
C ASN A 38 -9.21 -0.11 -9.66
N ARG A 39 -8.54 -1.03 -8.94
CA ARG A 39 -9.03 -2.39 -8.71
C ARG A 39 -9.70 -2.53 -7.35
N PHE A 40 -10.93 -3.01 -7.36
CA PHE A 40 -11.71 -3.26 -6.16
C PHE A 40 -12.12 -4.74 -6.10
N ARG A 41 -12.07 -5.32 -4.90
CA ARG A 41 -12.65 -6.65 -4.63
C ARG A 41 -13.96 -6.46 -3.88
N VAL A 42 -14.98 -7.19 -4.31
CA VAL A 42 -16.33 -7.15 -3.71
C VAL A 42 -16.70 -8.53 -3.21
N PHE A 43 -17.42 -8.58 -2.08
CA PHE A 43 -18.05 -9.81 -1.63
C PHE A 43 -19.46 -9.91 -2.24
N LEU A 44 -19.74 -11.01 -2.91
CA LEU A 44 -21.09 -11.32 -3.36
C LEU A 44 -21.89 -11.90 -2.19
N ASN A 45 -22.33 -11.05 -1.27
CA ASN A 45 -22.92 -11.44 0.01
C ASN A 45 -24.15 -12.36 -0.09
N HIS A 46 -24.82 -12.40 -1.24
CA HIS A 46 -25.96 -13.29 -1.48
C HIS A 46 -25.54 -14.73 -1.82
N THR A 47 -24.27 -14.98 -2.12
CA THR A 47 -23.78 -16.30 -2.57
C THR A 47 -23.37 -17.22 -1.43
N ARG A 48 -23.04 -16.66 -0.26
CA ARG A 48 -22.53 -17.40 0.90
C ARG A 48 -23.04 -16.79 2.20
N ARG A 49 -23.40 -17.64 3.17
CA ARG A 49 -23.94 -17.20 4.48
C ARG A 49 -22.87 -16.82 5.50
N VAL A 50 -21.65 -17.33 5.33
CA VAL A 50 -20.52 -17.09 6.21
C VAL A 50 -19.23 -17.11 5.39
N ILE A 51 -18.20 -16.42 5.86
CA ILE A 51 -16.84 -16.50 5.33
C ILE A 51 -16.10 -17.57 6.14
N ASP A 52 -15.74 -18.68 5.50
CA ASP A 52 -14.89 -19.72 6.10
C ASP A 52 -13.47 -19.60 5.54
N VAL A 53 -12.51 -19.31 6.42
CA VAL A 53 -11.09 -19.15 6.06
C VAL A 53 -10.42 -20.44 5.58
N LYS A 54 -11.03 -21.61 5.81
CA LYS A 54 -10.54 -22.91 5.31
C LYS A 54 -11.01 -23.23 3.90
N GLN A 55 -11.98 -22.48 3.37
CA GLN A 55 -12.53 -22.69 2.04
C GLN A 55 -12.06 -21.58 1.12
N ASP A 56 -11.62 -21.95 -0.09
CA ASP A 56 -11.30 -20.96 -1.11
C ASP A 56 -12.58 -20.21 -1.51
N GLN A 57 -12.51 -18.88 -1.43
CA GLN A 57 -13.62 -17.98 -1.70
C GLN A 57 -13.54 -17.34 -3.08
N THR A 58 -12.46 -17.66 -3.82
CA THR A 58 -12.16 -17.13 -5.15
C THR A 58 -13.10 -17.66 -6.22
#